data_AF-A0A2D9K0M4-F1
#
_entry.id   AF-A0A2D9K0M4-F1
#
_cell.length_a   1.000
_cell.length_b   1.000
_cell.length_c   1.000
_cell.angle_alpha   90.00
_cell.angle_beta   90.00
_cell.angle_gamma   90.00
#
_symmetry.space_group_name_H-M   'P 1'
#
loop_
_entity.id
_entity.type
_entity.pdbx_description
1 polymer ?
#
loop_
_entity_poly.entity_id
_entity_poly.type
_entity_poly.pdbx_seq_one_letter_code
_entity_poly.pdbx_strand_id
1 'polypeptide(L)'
;MSSNDGAKENLFSNSAYENIDPKITTEPNSASIIAAMADSTGYKISSAAAVVDGFWNYIENRKEHWRKDTNCLSIPGFGSFIIKPSEVKHFKSDKIGKIKILGQEFIYRNKNGQWSKAPNPSVRILFRLTPKINLSEPNKYLQNTLSSSASHWTDQWNDKGFKYLSLKRKISVYIHNHSAIPLKEIDTLLACFIAITLKSITTNKKTSFARRGNFHLNKQVTFQAFKNFKERLLS
;
A
#
# COMPACT_ATOMS: atom_id res chain seq x y z
N MET A 1 -36.88 -3.34 31.19
CA MET A 1 -35.95 -4.48 31.19
C MET A 1 -36.00 -5.08 29.78
N SER A 2 -34.99 -5.09 28.92
CA SER A 2 -33.58 -4.75 29.05
C SER A 2 -33.14 -4.17 27.71
N SER A 3 -32.44 -3.04 27.75
CA SER A 3 -31.68 -2.45 26.66
C SER A 3 -30.55 -3.40 26.25
N ASN A 4 -30.32 -3.53 24.94
CA ASN A 4 -29.06 -4.08 24.42
C ASN A 4 -28.68 -3.28 23.18
N ASP A 5 -28.24 -2.04 23.43
CA ASP A 5 -27.48 -1.23 22.47
C ASP A 5 -26.11 -1.90 22.28
N GLY A 6 -26.04 -2.76 21.26
CA GLY A 6 -24.77 -3.25 20.74
C GLY A 6 -24.02 -2.10 20.08
N ALA A 7 -23.08 -1.52 20.83
CA ALA A 7 -22.15 -0.51 20.35
C ALA A 7 -21.47 -0.97 19.06
N LYS A 8 -21.86 -0.39 17.92
CA LYS A 8 -21.05 -0.42 16.70
C LYS A 8 -19.80 0.40 16.98
N GLU A 9 -18.66 -0.26 17.16
CA GLU A 9 -17.37 0.40 17.16
C GLU A 9 -17.24 1.23 15.88
N ASN A 10 -17.27 2.56 16.03
CA ASN A 10 -16.99 3.49 14.95
C ASN A 10 -15.54 3.23 14.47
N LEU A 11 -15.41 2.61 13.30
CA LEU A 11 -14.14 2.33 12.60
C LEU A 11 -13.35 3.60 12.23
N PHE A 12 -13.87 4.79 12.53
CA PHE A 12 -13.34 6.09 12.10
C PHE A 12 -13.46 7.11 13.23
N SER A 13 -12.33 7.61 13.73
CA SER A 13 -12.30 8.66 14.74
C SER A 13 -12.50 10.03 14.09
N ASN A 14 -13.70 10.60 14.24
CA ASN A 14 -14.10 11.93 13.73
C ASN A 14 -13.23 13.11 14.21
N SER A 15 -12.37 12.93 15.22
CA SER A 15 -11.53 13.98 15.80
C SER A 15 -10.20 14.22 15.08
N ALA A 16 -9.83 13.40 14.08
CA ALA A 16 -8.57 13.56 13.33
C ALA A 16 -8.69 14.55 12.15
N TYR A 17 -9.90 14.99 11.81
CA TYR A 17 -10.19 15.72 10.57
C TYR A 17 -10.18 17.26 10.73
N GLU A 18 -10.30 17.79 11.95
CA GLU A 18 -10.44 19.24 12.19
C GLU A 18 -9.10 20.02 12.16
N ASN A 19 -7.95 19.34 12.05
CA ASN A 19 -6.63 19.98 12.20
C ASN A 19 -5.64 19.75 11.04
N ILE A 20 -6.12 19.41 9.83
CA ILE A 20 -5.22 19.22 8.69
C ILE A 20 -4.90 20.57 8.06
N ASP A 21 -3.89 21.27 8.58
CA ASP A 21 -3.23 22.38 7.86
C ASP A 21 -2.09 21.83 6.99
N PRO A 22 -2.21 21.83 5.65
CA PRO A 22 -1.16 21.36 4.75
C PRO A 22 0.13 22.18 4.81
N LYS A 23 0.14 23.34 5.49
CA LYS A 23 1.31 24.22 5.65
C LYS A 23 2.13 23.95 6.92
N ILE A 24 1.66 23.11 7.85
CA ILE A 24 2.27 23.00 9.20
C ILE A 24 3.20 21.79 9.38
N THR A 25 3.37 20.90 8.39
CA THR A 25 4.26 19.74 8.56
C THR A 25 5.54 19.89 7.76
N THR A 26 6.68 19.94 8.46
CA THR A 26 8.03 19.91 7.87
C THR A 26 8.33 18.63 7.07
N GLU A 27 7.49 17.59 7.20
CA GLU A 27 7.55 16.37 6.41
C GLU A 27 6.13 15.91 5.96
N PRO A 28 5.91 15.52 4.70
CA PRO A 28 4.62 15.03 4.24
C PRO A 28 4.18 13.76 4.96
N ASN A 29 2.94 13.74 5.44
CA ASN A 29 2.32 12.60 6.09
C ASN A 29 0.99 12.22 5.40
N SER A 30 0.35 11.14 5.87
CA SER A 30 -0.92 10.68 5.31
C SER A 30 -2.01 11.76 5.32
N ALA A 31 -2.09 12.59 6.36
CA ALA A 31 -3.09 13.66 6.45
C ALA A 31 -2.85 14.74 5.39
N SER A 32 -1.61 15.21 5.20
CA SER A 32 -1.28 16.19 4.17
C SER A 32 -1.54 15.66 2.75
N ILE A 33 -1.33 14.35 2.52
CA ILE A 33 -1.63 13.71 1.24
C ILE A 33 -3.13 13.68 0.99
N ILE A 34 -3.91 13.29 2.01
CA ILE A 34 -5.38 13.22 1.93
C ILE A 34 -5.97 14.60 1.63
N ALA A 35 -5.50 15.66 2.31
CA ALA A 35 -5.93 17.03 2.02
C ALA A 35 -5.57 17.43 0.57
N ALA A 36 -4.32 17.21 0.15
CA ALA A 36 -3.90 17.53 -1.21
C ALA A 36 -4.69 16.76 -2.29
N MET A 37 -5.12 15.52 -2.00
CA MET A 37 -5.99 14.75 -2.89
C MET A 37 -7.37 15.39 -3.04
N ALA A 38 -7.99 15.78 -1.92
CA ALA A 38 -9.29 16.45 -1.91
C ALA A 38 -9.22 17.77 -2.69
N ASP A 39 -8.22 18.61 -2.39
CA ASP A 39 -8.00 19.89 -3.05
C ASP A 39 -7.76 19.75 -4.56
N SER A 40 -6.95 18.77 -4.97
CA SER A 40 -6.59 18.58 -6.38
C SER A 40 -7.71 17.99 -7.23
N THR A 41 -8.69 17.32 -6.62
CA THR A 41 -9.75 16.60 -7.34
C THR A 41 -11.14 17.20 -7.15
N GLY A 42 -11.34 18.04 -6.14
CA GLY A 42 -12.65 18.57 -5.74
C GLY A 42 -13.54 17.55 -5.01
N TYR A 43 -13.08 16.33 -4.75
CA TYR A 43 -13.81 15.33 -3.98
C TYR A 43 -13.68 15.54 -2.48
N LYS A 44 -14.58 14.93 -1.71
CA LYS A 44 -14.61 15.05 -0.25
C LYS A 44 -13.34 14.49 0.37
N ILE A 45 -12.85 15.14 1.43
CA ILE A 45 -11.70 14.67 2.21
C ILE A 45 -11.92 13.28 2.81
N SER A 46 -13.16 12.95 3.16
CA SER A 46 -13.55 11.61 3.64
C SER A 46 -13.38 10.54 2.56
N SER A 47 -13.73 10.85 1.30
CA SER A 47 -13.49 9.95 0.18
C SER A 47 -11.99 9.74 -0.08
N ALA A 48 -11.21 10.82 -0.03
CA ALA A 48 -9.75 10.74 -0.17
C ALA A 48 -9.13 9.87 0.94
N ALA A 49 -9.56 10.05 2.19
CA ALA A 49 -9.13 9.23 3.31
C ALA A 49 -9.48 7.74 3.11
N ALA A 50 -10.71 7.45 2.71
CA ALA A 50 -11.16 6.09 2.44
C ALA A 50 -10.34 5.40 1.34
N VAL A 51 -9.91 6.15 0.32
CA VAL A 51 -9.02 5.63 -0.74
C VAL A 51 -7.63 5.31 -0.20
N VAL A 52 -7.06 6.18 0.63
CA VAL A 52 -5.74 5.93 1.26
C VAL A 52 -5.80 4.71 2.16
N ASP A 53 -6.81 4.62 3.03
CA ASP A 53 -6.96 3.47 3.93
C ASP A 53 -7.26 2.18 3.16
N GLY A 54 -8.17 2.23 2.19
CA GLY A 54 -8.50 1.08 1.35
C GLY A 54 -7.32 0.58 0.52
N PHE A 55 -6.46 1.48 0.03
CA PHE A 55 -5.19 1.11 -0.61
C PHE A 55 -4.28 0.32 0.33
N TRP A 56 -4.09 0.81 1.56
CA TRP A 56 -3.25 0.12 2.54
C TRP A 56 -3.87 -1.19 3.02
N ASN A 57 -5.19 -1.26 3.20
CA ASN A 57 -5.90 -2.48 3.53
C ASN A 57 -5.74 -3.55 2.45
N TYR A 58 -5.79 -3.16 1.16
CA TYR A 58 -5.48 -4.06 0.05
C TYR A 58 -4.04 -4.58 0.11
N ILE A 59 -3.07 -3.75 0.50
CA ILE A 59 -1.69 -4.21 0.69
C ILE A 59 -1.59 -5.17 1.88
N GLU A 60 -2.26 -4.87 3.00
CA GLU A 60 -2.23 -5.67 4.23
C GLU A 60 -2.83 -7.08 4.03
N ASN A 61 -3.79 -7.24 3.12
CA ASN A 61 -4.36 -8.55 2.79
C ASN A 61 -3.44 -9.39 1.89
N ARG A 62 -2.33 -9.85 2.47
CA ARG A 62 -1.29 -10.64 1.81
C ARG A 62 -1.84 -11.93 1.19
N LYS A 63 -2.72 -12.62 1.92
CA LYS A 63 -3.17 -13.97 1.57
C LYS A 63 -3.93 -13.99 0.24
N GLU A 64 -4.69 -12.94 -0.03
CA GLU A 64 -5.54 -12.84 -1.21
C GLU A 64 -4.87 -12.10 -2.37
N HIS A 65 -4.15 -11.01 -2.08
CA HIS A 65 -3.79 -10.06 -3.14
C HIS A 65 -2.36 -10.21 -3.67
N TRP A 66 -1.50 -10.93 -2.96
CA TRP A 66 -0.09 -11.07 -3.34
C TRP A 66 0.16 -12.33 -4.16
N ARG A 67 1.16 -12.29 -5.05
CA ARG A 67 1.59 -13.48 -5.79
C ARG A 67 2.21 -14.50 -4.83
N LYS A 68 1.64 -15.71 -4.77
CA LYS A 68 2.04 -16.78 -3.83
C LYS A 68 3.46 -17.33 -4.07
N ASP A 69 3.91 -17.32 -5.33
CA ASP A 69 5.23 -17.82 -5.74
C ASP A 69 6.38 -16.87 -5.38
N THR A 70 6.14 -15.58 -5.55
CA THR A 70 7.16 -14.53 -5.47
C THR A 70 7.04 -13.65 -4.23
N ASN A 71 5.89 -13.73 -3.52
CA ASN A 71 5.52 -12.84 -2.44
C ASN A 71 5.69 -11.36 -2.84
N CYS A 72 5.20 -11.06 -4.04
CA CYS A 72 5.31 -9.76 -4.68
C CYS A 72 3.91 -9.20 -4.99
N LEU A 73 3.72 -7.93 -4.70
CA LEU A 73 2.57 -7.13 -5.10
C LEU A 73 3.07 -5.97 -5.96
N SER A 74 2.80 -6.01 -7.27
CA SER A 74 3.32 -5.04 -8.24
C SER A 74 2.22 -4.13 -8.77
N ILE A 75 2.26 -2.86 -8.35
CA ILE A 75 1.27 -1.83 -8.69
C ILE A 75 1.82 -0.99 -9.85
N PRO A 76 1.27 -1.11 -11.07
CA PRO A 76 1.73 -0.36 -12.23
C PRO A 76 1.67 1.16 -11.97
N GLY A 77 2.72 1.88 -12.38
CA GLY A 77 2.80 3.32 -12.18
C GLY A 77 3.08 3.76 -10.74
N PHE A 78 3.36 2.82 -9.83
CA PHE A 78 3.81 3.12 -8.48
C PHE A 78 5.07 2.33 -8.13
N GLY A 79 4.94 1.03 -7.91
CA GLY A 79 6.06 0.19 -7.49
C GLY A 79 5.62 -1.18 -7.04
N SER A 80 6.58 -1.96 -6.57
CA SER A 80 6.37 -3.33 -6.13
C SER A 80 6.80 -3.50 -4.67
N PHE A 81 5.91 -4.06 -3.86
CA PHE A 81 6.23 -4.54 -2.53
C PHE A 81 6.63 -6.01 -2.61
N ILE A 82 7.73 -6.38 -1.96
CA ILE A 82 8.29 -7.73 -2.00
C ILE A 82 8.65 -8.14 -0.59
N ILE A 83 8.05 -9.23 -0.10
CA ILE A 83 8.42 -9.80 1.20
C ILE A 83 9.63 -10.69 0.99
N LYS A 84 10.68 -10.45 1.78
CA LYS A 84 11.86 -11.32 1.84
C LYS A 84 12.14 -11.69 3.29
N PRO A 85 12.68 -12.89 3.53
CA PRO A 85 13.27 -13.21 4.82
C PRO A 85 14.35 -12.17 5.17
N SER A 86 14.34 -11.71 6.42
CA SER A 86 15.48 -11.00 6.98
C SER A 86 16.59 -12.01 7.20
N GLU A 87 17.83 -11.65 6.87
CA GLU A 87 18.97 -12.50 7.20
C GLU A 87 19.10 -12.54 8.74
N VAL A 88 18.72 -13.67 9.34
CA VAL A 88 18.89 -13.85 10.79
C VAL A 88 20.36 -14.12 11.04
N LYS A 89 21.06 -13.18 11.69
CA LYS A 89 22.50 -13.30 12.00
C LYS A 89 22.85 -14.59 12.77
N HIS A 90 21.91 -15.12 13.56
CA HIS A 90 22.08 -16.34 14.37
C HIS A 90 21.99 -17.66 13.59
N PHE A 91 21.52 -17.67 12.34
CA PHE A 91 21.52 -18.88 11.49
C PHE A 91 22.85 -19.11 10.78
N LYS A 92 23.89 -18.30 11.03
CA LYS A 92 25.20 -18.43 10.38
C LYS A 92 26.08 -19.50 11.03
N SER A 93 25.88 -19.85 12.30
CA SER A 93 26.72 -20.84 13.01
C SER A 93 26.42 -22.27 12.58
N ASP A 94 25.20 -22.54 12.14
CA ASP A 94 24.79 -23.79 11.54
C ASP A 94 24.59 -23.55 10.05
N LYS A 95 25.40 -24.14 9.16
CA LYS A 95 25.25 -24.00 7.69
C LYS A 95 23.90 -24.56 7.23
N ILE A 96 22.87 -23.76 7.42
CA ILE A 96 21.47 -24.00 7.16
C ILE A 96 21.14 -23.20 5.90
N GLY A 97 20.47 -23.84 4.93
CA GLY A 97 20.20 -23.22 3.63
C GLY A 97 19.45 -21.90 3.74
N LYS A 98 19.59 -21.02 2.74
CA LYS A 98 18.87 -19.73 2.67
C LYS A 98 17.37 -19.95 2.91
N ILE A 99 16.77 -19.22 3.86
CA ILE A 99 15.32 -19.22 4.09
C ILE A 99 14.63 -18.80 2.78
N LYS A 100 13.62 -19.55 2.37
CA LYS A 100 12.74 -19.26 1.25
C LYS A 100 11.31 -19.10 1.76
N ILE A 101 10.49 -18.41 0.98
CA ILE A 101 9.04 -18.34 1.20
C ILE A 101 8.39 -19.21 0.13
N LEU A 102 7.62 -20.21 0.53
CA LEU A 102 6.83 -21.04 -0.37
C LEU A 102 5.36 -20.89 -0.01
N GLY A 103 4.59 -20.23 -0.88
CA GLY A 103 3.24 -19.80 -0.53
C GLY A 103 3.26 -18.85 0.66
N GLN A 104 2.76 -19.33 1.80
CA GLN A 104 2.75 -18.59 3.07
C GLN A 104 3.80 -19.07 4.07
N GLU A 105 4.47 -20.19 3.80
CA GLU A 105 5.40 -20.82 4.74
C GLU A 105 6.85 -20.39 4.51
N PHE A 106 7.59 -20.26 5.61
CA PHE A 106 9.03 -20.01 5.58
C PHE A 106 9.76 -21.34 5.74
N ILE A 107 10.54 -21.71 4.74
CA ILE A 107 11.22 -23.00 4.69
C ILE A 107 12.72 -22.83 4.54
N TYR A 108 13.49 -23.77 5.07
CA TYR A 108 14.94 -23.83 4.93
C TYR A 108 15.41 -25.29 4.77
N ARG A 109 16.64 -25.48 4.29
CA ARG A 109 17.28 -26.82 4.30
C ARG A 109 18.07 -27.01 5.58
N ASN A 110 17.69 -28.00 6.38
CA ASN A 110 18.39 -28.34 7.62
C ASN A 110 19.76 -29.00 7.34
N LYS A 111 20.53 -29.30 8.40
CA LYS A 111 21.86 -29.92 8.29
C LYS A 111 21.85 -31.27 7.57
N ASN A 112 20.71 -31.97 7.57
CA ASN A 112 20.51 -33.26 6.90
C ASN A 112 20.02 -33.10 5.45
N GLY A 113 19.96 -31.87 4.93
CA GLY A 113 19.49 -31.57 3.56
C GLY A 113 17.97 -31.58 3.38
N GLN A 114 17.19 -31.83 4.44
CA GLN A 114 15.72 -31.90 4.37
C GLN A 114 15.09 -30.50 4.49
N TRP A 115 13.92 -30.32 3.88
CA TRP A 115 13.14 -29.09 4.03
C TRP A 115 12.46 -29.05 5.41
N SER A 116 12.61 -27.94 6.13
CA SER A 116 12.03 -27.73 7.45
C SER A 116 11.41 -26.34 7.54
N LYS A 117 10.37 -26.18 8.39
CA LYS A 117 9.74 -24.88 8.66
C LYS A 117 10.63 -24.03 9.55
N ALA A 118 10.79 -22.75 9.23
CA ALA A 118 11.55 -21.81 10.04
C ALA A 118 10.74 -21.37 11.27
N PRO A 119 11.22 -21.59 12.50
CA PRO A 119 10.59 -21.02 13.69
C PRO A 119 10.84 -19.50 13.74
N ASN A 120 9.79 -18.70 13.91
CA ASN A 120 9.84 -17.24 14.09
C ASN A 120 10.62 -16.47 13.00
N PRO A 121 10.21 -16.55 11.73
CA PRO A 121 10.90 -15.87 10.63
C PRO A 121 10.73 -14.35 10.74
N SER A 122 11.84 -13.64 10.91
CA SER A 122 11.86 -12.19 10.70
C SER A 122 11.79 -11.89 9.20
N VAL A 123 10.94 -10.94 8.80
CA VAL A 123 10.83 -10.49 7.41
C VAL A 123 11.17 -9.02 7.25
N ARG A 124 11.59 -8.69 6.03
CA ARG A 124 11.67 -7.33 5.53
C ARG A 124 10.75 -7.16 4.33
N ILE A 125 10.16 -5.99 4.23
CA ILE A 125 9.41 -5.55 3.06
C ILE A 125 10.36 -4.71 2.23
N LEU A 126 10.67 -5.16 1.03
CA LEU A 126 11.40 -4.38 0.04
C LEU A 126 10.39 -3.63 -0.81
N PHE A 127 10.68 -2.38 -1.13
CA PHE A 127 9.97 -1.63 -2.14
C PHE A 127 10.90 -1.40 -3.33
N ARG A 128 10.35 -1.54 -4.53
CA ARG A 128 11.03 -1.21 -5.79
C ARG A 128 10.12 -0.34 -6.62
N LEU A 129 10.59 0.84 -6.98
CA LEU A 129 9.88 1.73 -7.89
C LEU A 129 9.65 1.05 -9.24
N THR A 130 8.53 1.35 -9.90
CA THR A 130 8.30 0.87 -11.27
C THR A 130 9.40 1.42 -12.20
N PRO A 131 10.09 0.61 -13.02
CA PRO A 131 11.26 1.07 -13.80
C PRO A 131 11.02 2.27 -14.73
N LYS A 132 9.77 2.44 -15.20
CA LYS A 132 9.38 3.55 -16.09
C LYS A 132 9.12 4.87 -15.36
N ILE A 133 9.20 4.92 -14.04
CA ILE A 133 8.98 6.14 -13.27
C ILE A 133 10.32 6.88 -13.18
N ASN A 134 10.38 8.03 -13.83
CA ASN A 134 11.49 8.95 -13.67
C ASN A 134 11.15 9.97 -12.58
N LEU A 135 11.87 9.89 -11.45
CA LEU A 135 11.67 10.81 -10.33
C LEU A 135 12.27 12.20 -10.59
N SER A 136 13.06 12.42 -11.65
CA SER A 136 13.56 13.75 -12.02
C SER A 136 12.50 14.64 -12.67
N GLU A 137 11.37 14.07 -13.13
CA GLU A 137 10.27 14.78 -13.78
C GLU A 137 8.91 14.50 -13.11
N PRO A 138 8.74 14.76 -11.79
CA PRO A 138 7.55 14.36 -11.05
C PRO A 138 6.27 15.02 -11.58
N ASN A 139 6.37 16.27 -12.05
CA ASN A 139 5.23 17.04 -12.56
C ASN A 139 4.65 16.47 -13.86
N LYS A 140 5.48 15.88 -14.72
CA LYS A 140 5.04 15.23 -15.96
C LYS A 140 4.22 13.97 -15.68
N TYR A 141 4.59 13.22 -14.63
CA TYR A 141 3.82 12.06 -14.18
C TYR A 141 2.48 12.46 -13.56
N LEU A 142 2.46 13.49 -12.71
CA LEU A 142 1.23 14.05 -12.14
C LEU A 142 0.28 14.54 -13.22
N GLN A 143 0.79 15.34 -14.15
CA GLN A 143 -0.01 15.84 -15.27
C GLN A 143 -0.56 14.69 -16.07
N ASN A 144 0.24 13.74 -16.54
CA ASN A 144 -0.26 12.60 -17.31
C ASN A 144 -1.26 11.71 -16.54
N THR A 145 -1.11 11.59 -15.22
CA THR A 145 -1.99 10.76 -14.38
C THR A 145 -3.33 11.44 -14.10
N LEU A 146 -3.34 12.77 -14.02
CA LEU A 146 -4.55 13.58 -13.80
C LEU A 146 -5.22 14.04 -15.11
N SER A 147 -4.44 14.16 -16.20
CA SER A 147 -4.89 14.60 -17.53
C SER A 147 -5.31 13.46 -18.43
N SER A 148 -4.89 12.21 -18.14
CA SER A 148 -5.46 11.02 -18.78
C SER A 148 -6.93 10.98 -18.39
N SER A 149 -7.78 11.46 -19.30
CA SER A 149 -9.23 11.42 -19.20
C SER A 149 -9.68 10.12 -18.54
N ALA A 150 -10.56 10.23 -17.53
CA ALA A 150 -11.21 9.13 -16.85
C ALA A 150 -11.36 7.95 -17.80
N SER A 151 -10.52 6.93 -17.63
CA SER A 151 -10.57 5.77 -18.49
C SER A 151 -12.00 5.25 -18.39
N HIS A 152 -12.75 5.18 -19.49
CA HIS A 152 -14.16 4.74 -19.52
C HIS A 152 -14.38 3.34 -18.93
N TRP A 153 -13.30 2.65 -18.54
CA TRP A 153 -13.33 1.39 -17.83
C TRP A 153 -14.27 1.37 -16.62
N THR A 154 -14.40 2.47 -15.87
CA THR A 154 -15.33 2.51 -14.73
C THR A 154 -16.77 2.48 -15.19
N ASP A 155 -17.07 3.12 -16.32
CA ASP A 155 -18.41 3.14 -16.94
C ASP A 155 -18.73 1.80 -17.61
N GLN A 156 -17.70 1.07 -18.05
CA GLN A 156 -17.80 -0.25 -18.68
C GLN A 156 -17.70 -1.41 -17.68
N TRP A 157 -17.46 -1.12 -16.41
CA TRP A 157 -17.33 -2.14 -15.37
C TRP A 157 -18.70 -2.75 -15.06
N ASN A 158 -18.80 -4.07 -15.20
CA ASN A 158 -20.05 -4.83 -15.08
C ASN A 158 -19.86 -6.12 -14.27
N ASP A 159 -18.96 -6.07 -13.28
CA ASP A 159 -18.71 -7.16 -12.32
C ASP A 159 -18.33 -8.52 -12.93
N LYS A 160 -17.85 -8.55 -14.18
CA LYS A 160 -17.36 -9.77 -14.88
C LYS A 160 -16.05 -10.35 -14.31
N GLY A 161 -15.67 -9.96 -13.09
CA GLY A 161 -14.53 -10.48 -12.35
C GLY A 161 -13.18 -9.81 -12.66
N PHE A 162 -12.20 -10.06 -11.79
CA PHE A 162 -10.93 -9.34 -11.74
C PHE A 162 -9.86 -9.79 -12.76
N LYS A 163 -10.11 -10.85 -13.54
CA LYS A 163 -9.06 -11.55 -14.32
C LYS A 163 -8.31 -10.63 -15.27
N TYR A 164 -9.00 -9.71 -15.92
CA TYR A 164 -8.45 -8.81 -16.94
C TYR A 164 -8.14 -7.40 -16.41
N LEU A 165 -8.36 -7.15 -15.12
CA LEU A 165 -8.08 -5.85 -14.52
C LEU A 165 -6.58 -5.72 -14.19
N SER A 166 -6.02 -4.54 -14.47
CA SER A 166 -4.73 -4.16 -13.91
C SER A 166 -4.82 -4.09 -12.38
N LEU A 167 -3.70 -4.25 -11.67
CA LEU A 167 -3.73 -4.24 -10.21
C LEU A 167 -4.29 -2.93 -9.64
N LYS A 168 -4.00 -1.79 -10.28
CA LYS A 168 -4.58 -0.49 -9.91
C LYS A 168 -6.12 -0.53 -9.97
N ARG A 169 -6.70 -1.07 -11.04
CA ARG A 169 -8.16 -1.23 -11.18
C ARG A 169 -8.74 -2.22 -10.17
N LYS A 170 -8.03 -3.30 -9.86
CA LYS A 170 -8.42 -4.24 -8.79
C LYS A 170 -8.51 -3.54 -7.44
N ILE A 171 -7.54 -2.68 -7.13
CA ILE A 171 -7.57 -1.85 -5.93
C ILE A 171 -8.77 -0.89 -5.96
N SER A 172 -9.04 -0.21 -7.09
CA SER A 172 -10.22 0.67 -7.21
C SER A 172 -11.53 -0.08 -6.92
N VAL A 173 -11.73 -1.26 -7.52
CA VAL A 173 -12.92 -2.09 -7.28
C VAL A 173 -12.96 -2.59 -5.83
N TYR A 174 -11.82 -3.00 -5.25
CA TYR A 174 -11.76 -3.39 -3.85
C TYR A 174 -12.24 -2.26 -2.93
N ILE A 175 -11.72 -1.05 -3.12
CA ILE A 175 -12.12 0.11 -2.31
C ILE A 175 -13.60 0.42 -2.52
N HIS A 176 -14.10 0.34 -3.75
CA HIS A 176 -15.50 0.59 -4.10
C HIS A 176 -16.43 -0.32 -3.32
N ASN A 177 -16.12 -1.62 -3.33
CA ASN A 177 -16.91 -2.63 -2.64
C ASN A 177 -16.92 -2.48 -1.11
N HIS A 178 -16.01 -1.68 -0.53
CA HIS A 178 -15.85 -1.52 0.92
C HIS A 178 -16.11 -0.09 1.44
N SER A 179 -16.45 0.89 0.58
CA SER A 179 -16.55 2.30 0.99
C SER A 179 -17.84 3.02 0.55
N ALA A 180 -18.71 2.37 -0.24
CA ALA A 180 -19.90 2.98 -0.85
C ALA A 180 -19.61 4.23 -1.74
N ILE A 181 -18.33 4.53 -2.01
CA ILE A 181 -17.91 5.62 -2.89
C ILE A 181 -18.00 5.15 -4.35
N PRO A 182 -18.51 5.98 -5.29
CA PRO A 182 -18.56 5.61 -6.70
C PRO A 182 -17.19 5.19 -7.26
N LEU A 183 -17.18 4.15 -8.10
CA LEU A 183 -15.94 3.59 -8.66
C LEU A 183 -15.12 4.63 -9.44
N LYS A 184 -15.80 5.53 -10.18
CA LYS A 184 -15.18 6.64 -10.91
C LYS A 184 -14.42 7.59 -9.99
N GLU A 185 -15.04 7.97 -8.87
CA GLU A 185 -14.42 8.82 -7.85
C GLU A 185 -13.19 8.14 -7.23
N ILE A 186 -13.30 6.85 -6.90
CA ILE A 186 -12.17 6.07 -6.36
C ILE A 186 -11.03 5.99 -7.38
N ASP A 187 -11.31 5.71 -8.65
CA ASP A 187 -10.24 5.56 -9.65
C ASP A 187 -9.47 6.87 -9.83
N THR A 188 -10.17 8.01 -9.86
CA THR A 188 -9.57 9.35 -9.89
C THR A 188 -8.74 9.62 -8.63
N LEU A 189 -9.31 9.39 -7.44
CA LEU A 189 -8.61 9.60 -6.17
C LEU A 189 -7.41 8.67 -6.02
N LEU A 190 -7.48 7.41 -6.46
CA LEU A 190 -6.36 6.47 -6.41
C LEU A 190 -5.23 6.89 -7.37
N ALA A 191 -5.59 7.40 -8.55
CA ALA A 191 -4.63 8.00 -9.47
C ALA A 191 -3.92 9.21 -8.83
N CYS A 192 -4.70 10.10 -8.23
CA CYS A 192 -4.22 11.27 -7.51
C CYS A 192 -3.31 10.88 -6.34
N PHE A 193 -3.73 9.90 -5.54
CA PHE A 193 -2.98 9.37 -4.39
C PHE A 193 -1.58 8.90 -4.79
N ILE A 194 -1.47 8.06 -5.82
CA ILE A 194 -0.18 7.57 -6.32
C ILE A 194 0.69 8.74 -6.75
N ALA A 195 0.13 9.69 -7.50
CA ALA A 195 0.88 10.80 -8.05
C ALA A 195 1.37 11.77 -6.97
N ILE A 196 0.52 12.13 -6.01
CA ILE A 196 0.88 12.98 -4.86
C ILE A 196 1.92 12.27 -3.98
N THR A 197 1.76 10.96 -3.73
CA THR A 197 2.74 10.19 -2.95
C THR A 197 4.12 10.22 -3.61
N LEU A 198 4.20 9.96 -4.93
CA LEU A 198 5.46 10.02 -5.66
C LEU A 198 6.07 11.42 -5.66
N LYS A 199 5.25 12.47 -5.83
CA LYS A 199 5.70 13.86 -5.71
C LYS A 199 6.30 14.15 -4.34
N SER A 200 5.60 13.76 -3.29
CA SER A 200 6.03 13.96 -1.91
C SER A 200 7.36 13.26 -1.61
N ILE A 201 7.54 12.03 -2.09
CA ILE A 201 8.80 11.28 -1.98
C ILE A 201 9.93 12.01 -2.71
N THR A 202 9.69 12.49 -3.92
CA THR A 202 10.71 13.21 -4.72
C THR A 202 11.10 14.53 -4.08
N THR A 203 10.14 15.37 -3.73
CA THR A 203 10.38 16.74 -3.25
C THR A 203 10.96 16.74 -1.83
N ASN A 204 10.42 15.90 -0.95
CA ASN A 204 10.75 15.96 0.49
C ASN A 204 11.70 14.85 0.93
N LYS A 205 12.09 13.96 0.02
CA LYS A 205 12.90 12.75 0.26
C LYS A 205 12.31 11.76 1.27
N LYS A 206 11.16 12.06 1.87
CA LYS A 206 10.47 11.22 2.84
C LYS A 206 8.97 11.45 2.79
N THR A 207 8.19 10.40 3.05
CA THR A 207 6.74 10.47 3.18
C THR A 207 6.27 9.42 4.16
N SER A 208 5.48 9.84 5.17
CA SER A 208 5.03 8.97 6.26
C SER A 208 3.57 8.57 6.12
N PHE A 209 3.27 7.30 6.37
CA PHE A 209 1.91 6.79 6.46
C PHE A 209 1.67 6.22 7.85
N ALA A 210 0.77 6.88 8.59
CA ALA A 210 0.44 6.51 9.96
C ALA A 210 0.11 5.02 10.07
N ARG A 211 0.72 4.33 11.05
CA ARG A 211 0.53 2.88 11.31
C ARG A 211 1.00 1.92 10.19
N ARG A 212 1.53 2.43 9.07
CA ARG A 212 2.00 1.62 7.93
C ARG A 212 3.52 1.64 7.82
N GLY A 213 4.11 2.82 7.66
CA GLY A 213 5.55 2.97 7.47
C GLY A 213 5.93 4.25 6.73
N ASN A 214 7.21 4.33 6.35
CA ASN A 214 7.77 5.51 5.71
C ASN A 214 8.38 5.15 4.35
N PHE A 215 8.11 5.98 3.35
CA PHE A 215 8.93 6.00 2.15
C PHE A 215 10.13 6.93 2.35
N HIS A 216 11.27 6.54 1.80
CA HIS A 216 12.50 7.34 1.79
C HIS A 216 13.11 7.33 0.40
N LEU A 217 13.61 8.47 -0.06
CA LEU A 217 14.41 8.61 -1.27
C LEU A 217 15.85 8.97 -0.89
N ASN A 218 16.72 7.97 -0.96
CA ASN A 218 18.17 8.15 -0.91
C ASN A 218 18.73 7.98 -2.34
N LYS A 219 19.54 6.94 -2.59
CA LYS A 219 19.92 6.54 -3.96
C LYS A 219 18.75 5.92 -4.75
N GLN A 220 17.78 5.36 -4.03
CA GLN A 220 16.58 4.73 -4.58
C GLN A 220 15.44 4.90 -3.56
N VAL A 221 14.19 4.73 -4.02
CA VAL A 221 13.03 4.73 -3.14
C VAL A 221 12.97 3.43 -2.35
N THR A 222 12.86 3.53 -1.03
CA THR A 222 12.65 2.40 -0.12
C THR A 222 11.40 2.62 0.72
N PHE A 223 10.84 1.53 1.24
CA PHE A 223 9.73 1.57 2.20
C PHE A 223 10.15 0.86 3.48
N GLN A 224 10.10 1.58 4.59
CA GLN A 224 10.35 1.06 5.92
C GLN A 224 9.01 0.89 6.65
N ALA A 225 8.51 -0.35 6.66
CA ALA A 225 7.30 -0.70 7.36
C ALA A 225 7.47 -0.69 8.89
N PHE A 226 6.45 -0.21 9.61
CA PHE A 226 6.37 -0.32 11.05
C PHE A 226 6.17 -1.77 11.51
N LYS A 227 6.54 -2.06 12.76
CA LYS A 227 6.48 -3.43 13.34
C LYS A 227 5.08 -4.02 13.21
N ASN A 228 4.06 -3.32 13.71
CA ASN A 228 2.67 -3.79 13.71
C ASN A 228 2.12 -3.97 12.28
N PHE A 229 2.57 -3.18 11.31
CA PHE A 229 2.19 -3.36 9.90
C PHE A 229 2.75 -4.67 9.35
N LYS A 230 4.02 -4.98 9.64
CA LYS A 230 4.64 -6.25 9.22
C LYS A 230 3.93 -7.45 9.87
N GLU A 231 3.54 -7.33 11.13
CA GLU A 231 2.82 -8.40 11.84
C GLU A 231 1.46 -8.68 11.19
N ARG A 232 0.65 -7.65 10.93
CA ARG A 232 -0.64 -7.80 10.23
C ARG A 232 -0.51 -8.35 8.81
N LEU A 233 0.56 -7.98 8.11
CA LEU A 233 0.83 -8.50 6.76
C LEU A 233 1.20 -10.00 6.78
N LEU A 234 1.68 -10.51 7.92
CA LEU A 234 2.13 -11.89 8.07
C LEU A 234 1.13 -12.81 8.78
N SER A 235 0.17 -12.26 9.52
CA SER A 235 -0.92 -13.01 10.15
C SER A 235 -1.87 -13.64 9.14
#